data_AF-A0A9P4VN38-F1
#
_entry.id   AF-A0A9P4VN38-F1
#
_cell.length_a   1.000
_cell.length_b   1.000
_cell.length_c   1.000
_cell.angle_alpha   90.00
_cell.angle_beta   90.00
_cell.angle_gamma   90.00
#
_symmetry.space_group_name_H-M   'P 1'
#
loop_
_entity.id
_entity.type
_entity.pdbx_description
1 polymer ?
#
loop_
_entity_poly.entity_id
_entity_poly.type
_entity_poly.pdbx_seq_one_letter_code
_entity_poly.pdbx_strand_id
1 'polypeptide(L)'
;MSSNHTSMDRSLNLFPYEPSHSLAIVFSVLVGMSLVIHTVQNFYYGFWRVTFFLVWAGLVFTAGWITRAVSTYQTYNLDIYIAQAILTYLGPPVYAAAEYNVLSRLMSYIPNYNA
;
A
#
# COMPACT_ATOMS: atom_id res chain seq x y z
N MET A 1 -34.52 -14.14 24.41
CA MET A 1 -33.56 -15.12 23.85
C MET A 1 -32.79 -14.60 22.62
N SER A 2 -32.76 -13.28 22.34
CA SER A 2 -32.15 -12.69 21.12
C SER A 2 -30.78 -12.01 21.35
N SER A 3 -30.38 -11.76 22.60
CA SER A 3 -29.12 -11.07 22.94
C SER A 3 -27.88 -11.94 22.83
N ASN A 4 -28.01 -13.28 22.87
CA ASN A 4 -26.87 -14.19 22.81
C ASN A 4 -26.40 -14.49 21.38
N HIS A 5 -27.28 -14.36 20.39
CA HIS A 5 -26.91 -14.57 18.99
C HIS A 5 -26.13 -13.36 18.46
N THR A 6 -26.65 -12.16 18.71
CA THR A 6 -26.00 -10.90 18.29
C THR A 6 -24.66 -10.64 18.97
N SER A 7 -24.43 -11.17 20.19
CA SER A 7 -23.13 -11.09 20.86
C SER A 7 -22.12 -12.10 20.31
N MET A 8 -22.53 -13.31 19.95
CA MET A 8 -21.67 -14.26 19.23
C MET A 8 -21.28 -13.75 17.85
N ASP A 9 -22.23 -13.20 17.10
CA ASP A 9 -21.98 -12.62 15.77
C ASP A 9 -20.98 -11.45 15.84
N ARG A 10 -21.05 -10.64 16.90
CA ARG A 10 -20.10 -9.54 17.15
C ARG A 10 -18.73 -10.03 17.59
N SER A 11 -18.64 -11.14 18.32
CA SER A 11 -17.35 -11.73 18.73
C SER A 11 -16.58 -12.41 17.59
N LEU A 12 -17.28 -12.88 16.55
CA LEU A 12 -16.69 -13.46 15.34
C LEU A 12 -16.32 -12.39 14.30
N ASN A 13 -16.92 -11.21 14.39
CA ASN A 13 -16.65 -10.11 13.48
C ASN A 13 -15.39 -9.35 13.94
N LEU A 14 -14.29 -9.55 13.23
CA LEU A 14 -13.03 -8.84 13.49
C LEU A 14 -13.11 -7.33 13.25
N PHE A 15 -14.15 -6.86 12.57
CA PHE A 15 -14.36 -5.45 12.28
C PHE A 15 -15.42 -4.82 13.20
N PRO A 16 -15.09 -3.75 13.95
CA PRO A 16 -16.05 -3.02 14.78
C PRO A 16 -16.92 -2.02 14.01
N TYR A 17 -16.83 -1.97 12.67
CA TYR A 17 -17.48 -0.97 11.80
C TYR A 17 -18.03 -1.62 10.51
N GLU A 18 -19.10 -1.07 9.94
CA GLU A 18 -19.63 -1.49 8.61
C GLU A 18 -18.62 -1.13 7.53
N PRO A 19 -17.92 -2.11 6.95
CA PRO A 19 -16.71 -1.80 6.21
C PRO A 19 -17.07 -1.18 4.84
N SER A 20 -16.61 0.05 4.58
CA SER A 20 -16.94 0.79 3.35
C SER A 20 -16.10 0.30 2.16
N HIS A 21 -16.60 -0.73 1.50
CA HIS A 21 -15.98 -1.38 0.33
C HIS A 21 -15.57 -0.38 -0.77
N SER A 22 -16.38 0.65 -0.97
CA SER A 22 -16.17 1.66 -2.03
C SER A 22 -14.86 2.43 -1.86
N LEU A 23 -14.48 2.77 -0.62
CA LEU A 23 -13.29 3.58 -0.36
C LEU A 23 -12.02 2.78 -0.65
N ALA A 24 -11.99 1.51 -0.25
CA ALA A 24 -10.86 0.61 -0.47
C ALA A 24 -10.59 0.37 -1.97
N ILE A 25 -11.66 0.22 -2.77
CA ILE A 25 -11.57 0.01 -4.21
C ILE A 25 -11.03 1.26 -4.92
N VAL A 26 -11.56 2.45 -4.59
CA VAL A 26 -11.11 3.70 -5.21
C VAL A 26 -9.63 3.94 -4.94
N PHE A 27 -9.17 3.76 -3.70
CA PHE A 27 -7.75 3.89 -3.36
C PHE A 27 -6.88 2.85 -4.06
N SER A 28 -7.35 1.61 -4.15
CA SER A 28 -6.64 0.54 -4.88
C SER A 28 -6.42 0.90 -6.36
N VAL A 29 -7.44 1.42 -7.03
CA VAL A 29 -7.36 1.83 -8.45
C VAL A 29 -6.43 3.02 -8.63
N LEU A 30 -6.52 4.05 -7.77
CA LEU A 30 -5.64 5.23 -7.85
C LEU A 30 -4.17 4.86 -7.64
N VAL A 31 -3.87 4.03 -6.64
CA VAL A 31 -2.52 3.56 -6.36
C VAL A 31 -2.01 2.67 -7.49
N GLY A 32 -2.85 1.77 -8.01
CA GLY A 32 -2.52 0.91 -9.14
C GLY A 32 -2.22 1.69 -10.43
N MET A 33 -3.00 2.72 -10.74
CA MET A 33 -2.70 3.60 -11.88
C MET A 33 -1.37 4.33 -11.70
N SER A 34 -1.10 4.84 -10.49
CA SER A 34 0.18 5.48 -10.18
C SER A 34 1.35 4.53 -10.39
N LEU A 35 1.24 3.28 -9.93
CA LEU A 35 2.25 2.24 -10.17
C LEU A 35 2.50 2.02 -11.67
N VAL A 36 1.44 1.89 -12.46
CA VAL A 36 1.55 1.64 -13.91
C VAL A 36 2.26 2.81 -14.59
N ILE A 37 1.89 4.05 -14.28
CA ILE A 37 2.52 5.24 -14.85
C ILE A 37 4.01 5.27 -14.51
N HIS A 38 4.39 5.06 -13.25
CA HIS A 38 5.80 5.03 -12.84
C HIS A 38 6.57 3.88 -13.48
N THR A 39 5.93 2.73 -13.66
CA THR A 39 6.53 1.56 -14.32
C THR A 39 6.79 1.86 -15.80
N VAL A 40 5.80 2.42 -16.52
CA VAL A 40 5.94 2.82 -17.93
C VAL A 40 7.02 3.89 -18.10
N GLN A 41 7.02 4.92 -17.25
CA GLN A 41 8.08 5.93 -17.25
C GLN A 41 9.46 5.30 -17.03
N ASN A 42 9.56 4.35 -16.11
CA ASN A 42 10.82 3.67 -15.85
C ASN A 42 11.33 2.84 -17.04
N PHE A 43 10.43 2.13 -17.73
CA PHE A 43 10.77 1.41 -18.96
C PHE A 43 11.22 2.37 -20.08
N TYR A 44 10.56 3.51 -20.23
CA TYR A 44 10.87 4.49 -21.28
C TYR A 44 12.21 5.21 -21.04
N TYR A 45 12.48 5.65 -19.81
CA TYR A 45 13.68 6.43 -19.48
C TYR A 45 14.88 5.60 -18.99
N GLY A 46 14.72 4.29 -18.76
CA GLY A 46 15.83 3.39 -18.45
C GLY A 46 16.46 3.55 -17.05
N PHE A 47 15.84 4.29 -16.12
CA PHE A 47 16.38 4.60 -14.78
C PHE A 47 16.20 3.47 -13.74
N TRP A 48 16.20 2.21 -14.17
CA TRP A 48 15.89 1.02 -13.37
C TRP A 48 16.61 0.92 -12.03
N ARG A 49 17.83 1.44 -11.93
CA ARG A 49 18.65 1.35 -10.71
C ARG A 49 18.19 2.27 -9.58
N VAL A 50 17.39 3.30 -9.88
CA VAL A 50 16.90 4.29 -8.89
C VAL A 50 15.44 4.04 -8.55
N THR A 51 14.66 3.66 -9.54
CA THR A 51 13.20 3.42 -9.47
C THR A 51 12.84 2.00 -9.02
N PHE A 52 13.79 1.06 -8.93
CA PHE A 52 13.51 -0.31 -8.46
C PHE A 52 12.76 -0.30 -7.13
N PHE A 53 13.25 0.49 -6.15
CA PHE A 53 12.59 0.60 -4.84
C PHE A 53 11.23 1.28 -4.91
N LEU A 54 11.02 2.22 -5.84
CA LEU A 54 9.75 2.92 -6.03
C LEU A 54 8.67 1.99 -6.61
N VAL A 55 9.02 1.19 -7.61
CA VAL A 55 8.11 0.18 -8.20
C VAL A 55 7.81 -0.91 -7.18
N TRP A 56 8.81 -1.34 -6.40
CA TRP A 56 8.62 -2.31 -5.31
C TRP A 56 7.69 -1.77 -4.21
N ALA A 57 7.88 -0.51 -3.79
CA ALA A 57 7.01 0.16 -2.81
C ALA A 57 5.56 0.21 -3.31
N GLY A 58 5.37 0.62 -4.57
CA GLY A 58 4.06 0.70 -5.18
C GLY A 58 3.39 -0.68 -5.32
N LEU A 59 4.15 -1.74 -5.63
CA LEU A 59 3.62 -3.10 -5.75
C LEU A 59 3.08 -3.60 -4.40
N VAL A 60 3.88 -3.46 -3.34
CA VAL A 60 3.49 -3.85 -1.97
C VAL A 60 2.28 -3.05 -1.51
N PHE A 61 2.27 -1.75 -1.79
CA PHE A 61 1.16 -0.87 -1.41
C PHE A 61 -0.13 -1.20 -2.17
N THR A 62 -0.03 -1.46 -3.49
CA THR A 62 -1.17 -1.88 -4.32
C THR A 62 -1.72 -3.22 -3.83
N ALA A 63 -0.84 -4.18 -3.54
CA ALA A 63 -1.23 -5.48 -2.98
C ALA A 63 -1.93 -5.34 -1.62
N GLY A 64 -1.49 -4.41 -0.77
CA GLY A 64 -2.16 -4.11 0.50
C GLY A 64 -3.58 -3.58 0.31
N TRP A 65 -3.79 -2.67 -0.63
CA TRP A 65 -5.13 -2.14 -0.93
C TRP A 65 -6.05 -3.16 -1.61
N ILE A 66 -5.52 -4.04 -2.47
CA ILE A 66 -6.27 -5.17 -3.04
C ILE A 66 -6.69 -6.13 -1.93
N THR A 67 -5.75 -6.53 -1.06
CA THR A 67 -6.03 -7.42 0.07
C THR A 67 -7.04 -6.78 1.04
N ARG A 68 -7.01 -5.45 1.20
CA ARG A 68 -8.01 -4.70 1.97
C ARG A 68 -9.40 -4.75 1.33
N ALA A 69 -9.50 -4.59 0.01
CA ALA A 69 -10.77 -4.75 -0.70
C ALA A 69 -11.33 -6.17 -0.52
N VAL A 70 -10.49 -7.20 -0.59
CA VAL A 70 -10.88 -8.61 -0.37
C VAL A 70 -11.27 -8.88 1.08
N SER A 71 -10.53 -8.34 2.05
CA SER A 71 -10.82 -8.43 3.50
C SER A 71 -12.23 -7.92 3.83
N THR A 72 -12.69 -6.93 3.05
CA THR A 72 -14.02 -6.34 3.22
C THR A 72 -15.14 -7.34 2.88
N TYR A 73 -14.91 -8.27 1.93
CA TYR A 73 -15.88 -9.32 1.57
C TYR A 73 -15.81 -10.56 2.48
N GLN A 74 -14.70 -10.76 3.18
CA GLN A 74 -14.43 -11.96 3.97
C GLN A 74 -13.97 -11.55 5.38
N THR A 75 -14.88 -10.92 6.13
CA THR A 75 -14.63 -10.29 7.45
C THR A 75 -14.27 -11.26 8.58
N TYR A 76 -14.46 -12.56 8.36
CA TYR A 76 -14.21 -13.63 9.33
C TYR A 76 -12.79 -14.21 9.25
N ASN A 77 -12.02 -13.88 8.20
CA ASN A 77 -10.67 -14.42 8.01
C ASN A 77 -9.60 -13.52 8.63
N LEU A 78 -9.11 -13.96 9.80
CA LEU A 78 -8.06 -13.28 10.57
C LEU A 78 -6.76 -13.13 9.77
N ASP A 79 -6.39 -14.13 8.95
CA ASP A 79 -5.19 -14.10 8.12
C ASP A 79 -5.22 -12.96 7.09
N ILE A 80 -6.37 -12.75 6.45
CA ILE A 80 -6.57 -11.69 5.45
C ILE A 80 -6.59 -10.33 6.14
N TYR A 81 -7.17 -10.25 7.34
CA TYR A 81 -7.17 -9.03 8.16
C TYR A 81 -5.75 -8.61 8.57
N ILE A 82 -4.90 -9.55 8.96
CA ILE A 82 -3.50 -9.27 9.30
C ILE A 82 -2.72 -8.89 8.03
N ALA A 83 -2.90 -9.63 6.93
CA ALA A 83 -2.21 -9.37 5.67
C ALA A 83 -2.48 -7.96 5.13
N GLN A 84 -3.75 -7.50 5.11
CA GLN A 84 -4.07 -6.13 4.69
C GLN A 84 -3.38 -5.07 5.56
N ALA A 85 -3.29 -5.30 6.88
CA ALA A 85 -2.78 -4.32 7.83
C ALA A 85 -1.26 -4.19 7.65
N ILE A 86 -0.56 -5.33 7.63
CA ILE A 86 0.88 -5.38 7.41
C ILE A 86 1.23 -4.76 6.05
N LEU A 87 0.59 -5.18 4.96
CA LEU A 87 0.91 -4.66 3.62
C LEU A 87 0.64 -3.15 3.50
N THR A 88 -0.42 -2.64 4.12
CA THR A 88 -0.73 -1.19 4.12
C THR A 88 0.31 -0.42 4.94
N TYR A 89 0.72 -0.94 6.11
CA TYR A 89 1.72 -0.30 6.96
C TYR A 89 3.15 -0.43 6.44
N LEU A 90 3.44 -1.42 5.59
CA LEU A 90 4.72 -1.56 4.91
C LEU A 90 4.91 -0.56 3.77
N GLY A 91 3.84 0.01 3.23
CA GLY A 91 3.92 1.01 2.17
C GLY A 91 4.82 2.21 2.53
N PRO A 92 4.51 2.97 3.60
CA PRO A 92 5.25 4.19 3.95
C PRO A 92 6.75 3.98 4.19
N PRO A 93 7.20 2.95 4.94
CA PRO A 93 8.64 2.69 5.12
C PRO A 93 9.38 2.38 3.81
N VAL A 94 8.77 1.59 2.91
CA VAL A 94 9.40 1.24 1.63
C VAL A 94 9.44 2.44 0.68
N TYR A 95 8.38 3.27 0.68
CA TYR A 95 8.39 4.56 -0.04
C TYR A 95 9.46 5.51 0.48
N ALA A 96 9.60 5.65 1.80
CA ALA A 96 10.65 6.47 2.40
C ALA A 96 12.05 5.97 2.02
N ALA A 97 12.28 4.65 2.02
CA ALA A 97 13.54 4.08 1.54
C ALA A 97 13.83 4.42 0.07
N ALA A 98 12.81 4.39 -0.80
CA ALA A 98 12.94 4.80 -2.19
C ALA A 98 13.30 6.30 -2.31
N GLU A 99 12.64 7.17 -1.54
CA GLU A 99 12.91 8.61 -1.53
C GLU A 99 14.33 8.91 -1.02
N TYR A 100 14.81 8.26 0.02
CA TYR A 100 16.19 8.43 0.50
C TYR A 100 17.25 8.02 -0.53
N ASN A 101 16.99 6.98 -1.32
CA ASN A 101 17.86 6.60 -2.44
C ASN A 101 17.93 7.69 -3.51
N VAL A 102 16.85 8.41 -3.77
CA VAL A 102 16.83 9.55 -4.69
C VAL A 102 17.53 10.76 -4.07
N LEU A 103 17.22 11.09 -2.81
CA LEU A 103 17.79 12.24 -2.09
C LEU A 103 19.30 12.12 -1.92
N SER A 104 19.83 10.93 -1.62
CA SER A 104 21.28 10.70 -1.51
C SER A 104 22.02 11.05 -2.81
N ARG A 105 21.43 10.71 -3.97
CA ARG A 105 21.97 11.07 -5.28
C ARG A 105 21.82 12.56 -5.54
N LEU A 106 20.66 13.15 -5.23
CA LEU A 106 20.44 14.59 -5.38
C LEU A 106 21.48 15.40 -4.58
N MET A 107 21.71 15.04 -3.32
CA MET A 107 22.70 15.69 -2.46
C MET A 107 24.13 15.57 -3.03
N SER A 108 24.47 14.44 -3.66
CA SER A 108 25.78 14.27 -4.31
C SER A 108 25.98 15.18 -5.53
N TYR A 109 24.92 15.74 -6.12
CA TYR A 109 24.99 16.74 -7.19
C TYR A 109 25.09 18.19 -6.69
N ILE A 110 25.09 18.41 -5.36
CA ILE A 110 25.26 19.73 -4.73
C ILE A 110 26.74 20.05 -4.35
N PRO A 111 27.81 19.77 -5.14
CA PRO A 111 29.11 20.40 -4.90
C PRO A 111 29.35 21.63 -5.80
N ASN A 112 29.57 22.77 -5.13
CA ASN A 112 30.27 23.99 -5.57
C ASN A 112 29.57 24.90 -6.61
N TYR A 113 28.65 25.76 -6.15
CA TYR A 113 28.42 27.06 -6.80
C TYR A 113 29.49 28.11 -6.44
N ASN A 114 30.56 27.70 -5.75
CA ASN A 114 31.68 28.54 -5.33
C ASN A 114 33.03 27.89 -5.74
N ALA A 115 33.41 28.02 -7.01
CA ALA A 115 34.81 27.94 -7.48
C ALA A 115 34.96 28.83 -8.71
#